data_AF-A0A948B801-F1
#
_entry.id   AF-A0A948B801-F1
#
_cell.length_a   1.000
_cell.length_b   1.000
_cell.length_c   1.000
_cell.angle_alpha   90.00
_cell.angle_beta   90.00
_cell.angle_gamma   90.00
#
_symmetry.space_group_name_H-M   'P 1'
#
loop_
_entity.id
_entity.type
_entity.pdbx_description
1 polymer ?
#
loop_
_entity_poly.entity_id
_entity_poly.type
_entity_poly.pdbx_seq_one_letter_code
_entity_poly.pdbx_strand_id
1 'polypeptide(L)'
;MLTKIFNLVGALLRIYMNYHRHTRLGKRVLLGSILLLTVAGFCQAARALTTTLIQGDLVSTSIVVAFVAEGQIGNSASAPGQDTFEVAVSPSTKGPYAPGGTADYVWQAGAETPFTLQYDPASSLVTFQVDGVTVSHVTLASPADLSDIYIRARANKKNTCITVHELTLQGESVGASVDASGQGNGINVLHIGGGALSGGFVLEGLARMDFSTYGPGAPKNDMLAFQVSVGRDTSQSPALPDQDGDGIVDEDDNCPDTPNPDQADLDGDGLGDACDPDLDNDGVLNANDNCLTTYNPQQEDLDGDGLGDACDSDRDGDGIADLADNCLDIANPDQADLDGDGLGDACDPDIDNDGVLNAGDNCLTTYNPQQEDLDGDGLGDACDSDRDGDGIADVEDNCLDIANPDQADLDGDGLGDACDPDLDNDGVLNANDNCLTTYNPQQEDLDGDGLGNACDDD
;
A
#
# COMPACT_ATOMS: atom_id res chain seq x y z
N MET A 1 2.57 88.78 16.71
CA MET A 1 1.10 88.68 16.53
C MET A 1 0.47 87.64 17.47
N LEU A 2 1.06 86.45 17.66
CA LEU A 2 0.58 85.39 18.57
C LEU A 2 0.22 85.85 20.00
N THR A 3 1.00 86.76 20.61
CA THR A 3 0.81 87.19 22.01
C THR A 3 -0.53 87.88 22.27
N LYS A 4 -1.15 88.49 21.25
CA LYS A 4 -2.49 89.11 21.40
C LYS A 4 -3.63 88.07 21.32
N ILE A 5 -3.41 86.94 20.65
CA ILE A 5 -4.39 85.86 20.52
C ILE A 5 -4.48 85.08 21.85
N PHE A 6 -3.34 84.75 22.46
CA PHE A 6 -3.29 84.06 23.76
C PHE A 6 -4.07 84.78 24.87
N ASN A 7 -3.97 86.11 24.96
CA ASN A 7 -4.69 86.89 25.98
C ASN A 7 -6.21 86.93 25.74
N LEU A 8 -6.66 86.88 24.48
CA LEU A 8 -8.09 86.86 24.15
C LEU A 8 -8.73 85.50 24.50
N VAL A 9 -8.03 84.40 24.18
CA VAL A 9 -8.45 83.03 24.54
C VAL A 9 -8.49 82.86 26.07
N GLY A 10 -7.47 83.37 26.79
CA GLY A 10 -7.43 83.33 28.26
C GLY A 10 -8.56 84.11 28.95
N ALA A 11 -9.04 85.20 28.35
CA ALA A 11 -10.18 85.97 28.86
C ALA A 11 -11.51 85.22 28.65
N LEU A 12 -11.73 84.66 27.47
CA LEU A 12 -12.93 83.89 27.13
C LEU A 12 -13.07 82.61 27.99
N LEU A 13 -11.96 81.91 28.25
CA LEU A 13 -11.97 80.71 29.11
C LEU A 13 -12.39 81.04 30.56
N ARG A 14 -12.02 82.21 31.09
CA ARG A 14 -12.42 82.66 32.44
C ARG A 14 -13.90 83.04 32.51
N ILE A 15 -14.48 83.59 31.44
CA ILE A 15 -15.92 83.88 31.37
C ILE A 15 -16.72 82.58 31.31
N TYR A 16 -16.31 81.63 30.47
CA TYR A 16 -16.95 80.32 30.33
C TYR A 16 -16.94 79.50 31.64
N MET A 17 -15.80 79.47 32.34
CA MET A 17 -15.65 78.76 33.62
C MET A 17 -16.46 79.36 34.78
N ASN A 18 -16.81 80.66 34.72
CA ASN A 18 -17.67 81.29 35.73
C ASN A 18 -19.16 81.06 35.47
N TYR A 19 -19.57 80.90 34.20
CA TYR A 19 -20.99 80.79 33.83
C TYR A 19 -21.60 79.42 34.18
N HIS A 20 -20.81 78.34 34.17
CA HIS A 20 -21.32 76.96 34.34
C HIS A 20 -21.24 76.39 35.77
N ARG A 21 -21.20 77.22 36.81
CA ARG A 21 -21.13 76.73 38.21
C ARG A 21 -22.41 76.09 38.76
N HIS A 22 -23.55 76.21 38.06
CA HIS A 22 -24.83 75.66 38.49
C HIS A 22 -25.71 75.08 37.35
N THR A 23 -25.39 73.88 36.86
CA THR A 23 -26.38 72.88 36.39
C THR A 23 -25.70 71.54 36.12
N ARG A 24 -26.17 70.44 36.72
CA ARG A 24 -25.72 69.07 36.38
C ARG A 24 -26.57 68.49 35.25
N LEU A 25 -26.13 68.62 33.99
CA LEU A 25 -26.50 67.71 32.89
C LEU A 25 -25.54 67.95 31.70
N GLY A 26 -25.16 66.90 30.96
CA GLY A 26 -24.32 67.04 29.76
C GLY A 26 -22.83 66.70 29.92
N LYS A 27 -22.49 65.50 30.42
CA LYS A 27 -21.21 64.86 30.04
C LYS A 27 -21.32 64.34 28.61
N ARG A 28 -20.22 64.43 27.84
CA ARG A 28 -20.07 64.10 26.40
C ARG A 28 -20.62 65.14 25.43
N VAL A 29 -19.74 66.08 25.05
CA VAL A 29 -19.40 66.56 23.69
C VAL A 29 -18.36 67.68 23.87
N LEU A 30 -17.49 67.90 22.87
CA LEU A 30 -16.47 68.97 22.84
C LEU A 30 -15.28 68.87 23.82
N LEU A 31 -14.50 67.80 23.68
CA LEU A 31 -13.07 67.79 24.03
C LEU A 31 -12.32 66.96 22.97
N GLY A 32 -12.36 67.47 21.73
CA GLY A 32 -11.94 66.76 20.53
C GLY A 32 -11.59 67.73 19.40
N SER A 33 -10.66 68.64 19.66
CA SER A 33 -9.93 69.48 18.70
C SER A 33 -8.82 70.22 19.44
N ILE A 34 -7.66 70.42 18.81
CA ILE A 34 -6.50 71.16 19.33
C ILE A 34 -5.73 70.46 20.48
N LEU A 35 -5.27 69.21 20.27
CA LEU A 35 -3.92 68.76 20.69
C LEU A 35 -3.47 67.46 19.99
N LEU A 36 -3.47 67.42 18.65
CA LEU A 36 -2.71 66.42 17.87
C LEU A 36 -1.91 67.14 16.80
N LEU A 37 -0.63 67.40 17.08
CA LEU A 37 0.31 67.97 16.11
C LEU A 37 1.77 67.60 16.45
N THR A 38 1.98 66.33 16.83
CA THR A 38 3.29 65.67 16.87
C THR A 38 3.12 64.16 16.67
N VAL A 39 3.73 63.62 15.61
CA VAL A 39 4.00 62.19 15.34
C VAL A 39 2.77 61.26 15.24
N ALA A 40 2.10 61.27 14.07
CA ALA A 40 1.23 60.18 13.62
C ALA A 40 1.12 60.17 12.08
N GLY A 41 2.19 59.75 11.40
CA GLY A 41 2.15 59.37 9.99
C GLY A 41 2.22 57.84 9.93
N PHE A 42 1.07 57.17 9.92
CA PHE A 42 0.96 55.72 9.85
C PHE A 42 -0.17 55.34 8.88
N CYS A 43 0.18 54.49 7.92
CA CYS A 43 -0.63 53.73 6.95
C CYS A 43 -2.14 54.10 6.83
N GLN A 44 -2.50 54.68 5.67
CA GLN A 44 -3.88 54.89 5.22
C GLN A 44 -4.00 54.60 3.73
N ALA A 45 -4.92 53.71 3.36
CA ALA A 45 -5.24 53.33 1.98
C ALA A 45 -6.60 53.89 1.50
N ALA A 46 -6.77 53.98 0.18
CA ALA A 46 -8.05 54.24 -0.49
C ALA A 46 -8.75 52.92 -0.92
N ARG A 47 -9.98 52.97 -1.44
CA ARG A 47 -10.79 51.77 -1.78
C ARG A 47 -11.58 51.90 -3.10
N ALA A 48 -11.39 50.95 -4.03
CA ALA A 48 -12.32 50.37 -5.03
C ALA A 48 -11.56 49.32 -5.89
N LEU A 49 -12.10 48.22 -6.45
CA LEU A 49 -13.45 47.61 -6.44
C LEU A 49 -13.28 46.08 -6.69
N THR A 50 -14.26 45.23 -6.33
CA THR A 50 -14.20 43.74 -6.42
C THR A 50 -12.90 43.10 -5.93
N THR A 51 -12.37 43.61 -4.82
CA THR A 51 -11.26 43.01 -4.08
C THR A 51 -11.69 42.78 -2.64
N THR A 52 -11.48 41.58 -2.12
CA THR A 52 -11.82 41.24 -0.73
C THR A 52 -10.57 41.39 0.13
N LEU A 53 -10.61 42.34 1.07
CA LEU A 53 -9.61 42.42 2.13
C LEU A 53 -10.00 41.44 3.24
N ILE A 54 -9.23 40.38 3.40
CA ILE A 54 -9.51 39.32 4.38
C ILE A 54 -8.59 39.53 5.59
N GLN A 55 -9.20 39.57 6.78
CA GLN A 55 -8.49 39.69 8.05
C GLN A 55 -8.16 38.31 8.61
N GLY A 56 -6.88 38.02 8.80
CA GLY A 56 -6.40 36.73 9.30
C GLY A 56 -5.52 35.99 8.29
N ASP A 57 -5.05 34.80 8.68
CA ASP A 57 -4.22 33.95 7.83
C ASP A 57 -5.12 32.98 7.05
N LEU A 58 -5.21 33.15 5.72
CA LEU A 58 -5.98 32.25 4.83
C LEU A 58 -5.31 30.87 4.61
N VAL A 59 -4.08 30.70 5.09
CA VAL A 59 -3.16 29.62 4.69
C VAL A 59 -3.44 28.30 5.43
N SER A 60 -4.69 27.77 5.41
CA SER A 60 -4.97 26.52 6.14
C SER A 60 -5.88 25.46 5.52
N THR A 61 -6.88 25.74 4.67
CA THR A 61 -7.84 24.66 4.24
C THR A 61 -8.41 24.73 2.82
N SER A 62 -8.35 25.86 2.11
CA SER A 62 -9.24 26.07 0.94
C SER A 62 -8.56 26.66 -0.31
N ILE A 63 -7.23 26.59 -0.37
CA ILE A 63 -6.44 27.07 -1.52
C ILE A 63 -5.41 26.00 -1.89
N VAL A 64 -5.40 25.60 -3.16
CA VAL A 64 -4.27 24.87 -3.77
C VAL A 64 -3.25 25.92 -4.22
N VAL A 65 -2.08 25.96 -3.58
CA VAL A 65 -1.02 26.94 -3.90
C VAL A 65 -0.09 26.37 -4.96
N ALA A 66 0.00 27.06 -6.10
CA ALA A 66 0.84 26.71 -7.25
C ALA A 66 2.30 27.16 -7.10
N PHE A 67 2.50 28.37 -6.55
CA PHE A 67 3.81 28.93 -6.20
C PHE A 67 3.65 30.19 -5.34
N VAL A 68 4.76 30.64 -4.79
CA VAL A 68 4.85 31.80 -3.89
C VAL A 68 6.05 32.65 -4.26
N ALA A 69 5.89 33.96 -4.26
CA ALA A 69 6.98 34.94 -4.28
C ALA A 69 6.98 35.74 -2.96
N GLU A 70 8.14 35.99 -2.37
CA GLU A 70 8.25 36.65 -1.07
C GLU A 70 9.40 37.66 -1.03
N GLY A 71 9.12 38.84 -0.49
CA GLY A 71 10.13 39.84 -0.13
C GLY A 71 10.07 40.10 1.38
N GLN A 72 11.15 39.77 2.09
CA GLN A 72 11.16 39.80 3.56
C GLN A 72 12.45 40.40 4.17
N ILE A 73 12.33 40.80 5.44
CA ILE A 73 13.45 41.15 6.32
C ILE A 73 13.62 40.04 7.37
N GLY A 74 14.83 39.47 7.49
CA GLY A 74 15.32 38.90 8.75
C GLY A 74 15.06 37.40 9.03
N ASN A 75 15.37 36.48 8.10
CA ASN A 75 15.23 35.03 8.32
C ASN A 75 16.53 34.19 8.32
N SER A 76 17.73 34.79 8.29
CA SER A 76 19.02 34.03 8.33
C SER A 76 20.25 34.82 8.84
N ALA A 77 20.05 35.70 9.83
CA ALA A 77 21.13 36.48 10.45
C ALA A 77 22.07 35.61 11.33
N SER A 78 23.13 35.05 10.73
CA SER A 78 24.14 34.23 11.43
C SER A 78 25.08 35.03 12.36
N ALA A 79 25.13 36.37 12.21
CA ALA A 79 25.90 37.28 13.06
C ALA A 79 25.09 38.55 13.43
N PRO A 80 25.37 39.20 14.58
CA PRO A 80 24.73 40.47 14.93
C PRO A 80 25.08 41.59 13.94
N GLY A 81 24.08 42.24 13.34
CA GLY A 81 24.26 43.33 12.38
C GLY A 81 24.37 42.90 10.92
N GLN A 82 24.13 41.62 10.60
CA GLN A 82 23.94 41.11 9.24
C GLN A 82 22.58 40.44 9.14
N ASP A 83 21.52 41.24 9.12
CA ASP A 83 20.18 40.76 8.82
C ASP A 83 20.13 40.38 7.34
N THR A 84 19.79 39.12 7.02
CA THR A 84 19.53 38.71 5.64
C THR A 84 18.20 39.30 5.22
N PHE A 85 18.20 39.87 4.02
CA PHE A 85 17.04 40.48 3.41
C PHE A 85 16.73 39.67 2.17
N GLU A 86 15.67 38.88 2.19
CA GLU A 86 15.50 37.80 1.22
C GLU A 86 14.40 38.15 0.21
N VAL A 87 14.73 37.99 -1.06
CA VAL A 87 13.81 37.93 -2.19
C VAL A 87 13.81 36.48 -2.65
N ALA A 88 12.64 35.85 -2.66
CA ALA A 88 12.51 34.42 -2.92
C ALA A 88 11.32 34.11 -3.84
N VAL A 89 11.42 33.01 -4.59
CA VAL A 89 10.28 32.28 -5.15
C VAL A 89 10.37 30.84 -4.66
N SER A 90 9.23 30.22 -4.32
CA SER A 90 9.15 28.83 -3.85
C SER A 90 7.89 28.13 -4.41
N PRO A 91 7.87 26.79 -4.46
CA PRO A 91 6.69 26.04 -4.91
C PRO A 91 5.57 25.96 -3.85
N SER A 92 5.80 26.29 -2.58
CA SER A 92 4.74 26.26 -1.55
C SER A 92 5.04 27.14 -0.32
N THR A 93 4.03 27.30 0.54
CA THR A 93 4.07 28.05 1.82
C THR A 93 4.51 27.23 3.04
N LYS A 94 4.78 25.92 2.91
CA LYS A 94 5.09 25.02 4.05
C LYS A 94 6.51 24.45 4.00
N GLY A 95 7.29 24.76 5.04
CA GLY A 95 8.50 24.01 5.42
C GLY A 95 9.82 24.60 4.89
N PRO A 96 10.96 24.24 5.52
CA PRO A 96 12.25 24.84 5.22
C PRO A 96 12.85 24.29 3.91
N TYR A 97 13.27 25.20 3.02
CA TYR A 97 14.14 24.95 1.86
C TYR A 97 13.72 23.82 0.90
N ALA A 98 12.66 24.05 0.13
CA ALA A 98 12.60 23.56 -1.26
C ALA A 98 13.20 24.65 -2.18
N PRO A 99 14.17 24.34 -3.06
CA PRO A 99 14.97 25.35 -3.75
C PRO A 99 14.26 25.94 -4.97
N GLY A 100 13.48 27.01 -4.74
CA GLY A 100 13.33 28.05 -5.75
C GLY A 100 14.41 29.14 -5.57
N GLY A 101 14.48 30.08 -6.51
CA GLY A 101 15.53 31.10 -6.49
C GLY A 101 15.43 32.02 -5.27
N THR A 102 16.56 32.26 -4.60
CA THR A 102 16.71 33.19 -3.48
C THR A 102 17.86 34.17 -3.74
N ALA A 103 17.68 35.44 -3.38
CA ALA A 103 18.72 36.46 -3.46
C ALA A 103 18.64 37.46 -2.29
N ASP A 104 19.79 38.05 -1.93
CA ASP A 104 19.87 39.11 -0.93
C ASP A 104 19.49 40.48 -1.54
N TYR A 105 18.60 41.24 -0.89
CA TYR A 105 18.19 42.60 -1.29
C TYR A 105 17.99 43.55 -0.10
N VAL A 106 18.84 44.57 0.06
CA VAL A 106 18.80 45.47 1.24
C VAL A 106 17.61 46.44 1.20
N TRP A 107 16.53 46.13 1.92
CA TRP A 107 15.37 47.00 2.10
C TRP A 107 15.72 48.30 2.82
N GLN A 108 15.34 49.45 2.24
CA GLN A 108 15.52 50.77 2.84
C GLN A 108 14.25 51.22 3.58
N ALA A 109 14.40 51.66 4.84
CA ALA A 109 13.29 52.06 5.69
C ALA A 109 12.47 53.21 5.08
N GLY A 110 11.20 52.94 4.79
CA GLY A 110 10.25 53.91 4.24
C GLY A 110 10.49 54.30 2.78
N ALA A 111 11.37 53.60 2.05
CA ALA A 111 11.52 53.73 0.60
C ALA A 111 10.39 52.99 -0.14
N GLU A 112 10.08 53.46 -1.34
CA GLU A 112 9.24 52.74 -2.30
C GLU A 112 10.12 51.81 -3.15
N THR A 113 9.90 50.51 -3.04
CA THR A 113 10.66 49.48 -3.77
C THR A 113 9.76 48.84 -4.81
N PRO A 114 10.02 48.99 -6.12
CA PRO A 114 9.24 48.33 -7.16
C PRO A 114 9.50 46.82 -7.20
N PHE A 115 8.45 46.05 -7.47
CA PHE A 115 8.55 44.63 -7.76
C PHE A 115 7.72 44.23 -8.98
N THR A 116 8.13 43.12 -9.60
CA THR A 116 7.44 42.48 -10.72
C THR A 116 7.43 40.97 -10.48
N LEU A 117 6.25 40.34 -10.52
CA LEU A 117 6.07 38.89 -10.56
C LEU A 117 5.50 38.50 -11.93
N GLN A 118 6.23 37.67 -12.66
CA GLN A 118 5.86 37.20 -13.99
C GLN A 118 5.77 35.67 -14.03
N TYR A 119 4.78 35.15 -14.75
CA TYR A 119 4.68 33.74 -15.13
C TYR A 119 4.61 33.61 -16.65
N ASP A 120 5.54 32.85 -17.23
CA ASP A 120 5.52 32.45 -18.64
C ASP A 120 5.07 30.97 -18.77
N PRO A 121 3.88 30.69 -19.36
CA PRO A 121 3.36 29.34 -19.50
C PRO A 121 4.11 28.53 -20.59
N ALA A 122 4.84 29.17 -21.50
CA ALA A 122 5.59 28.45 -22.54
C ALA A 122 6.86 27.77 -22.01
N SER A 123 7.40 28.27 -20.89
CA SER A 123 8.59 27.74 -20.21
C SER A 123 8.33 27.29 -18.76
N SER A 124 7.07 27.39 -18.31
CA SER A 124 6.64 27.27 -16.90
C SER A 124 7.48 28.11 -15.92
N LEU A 125 8.09 29.19 -16.39
CA LEU A 125 9.02 30.00 -15.63
C LEU A 125 8.29 31.08 -14.83
N VAL A 126 8.41 31.01 -13.52
CA VAL A 126 8.07 32.10 -12.60
C VAL A 126 9.33 32.94 -12.37
N THR A 127 9.21 34.26 -12.52
CA THR A 127 10.27 35.21 -12.25
C THR A 127 9.76 36.31 -11.33
N PHE A 128 10.47 36.54 -10.24
CA PHE A 128 10.19 37.62 -9.30
C PHE A 128 11.39 38.57 -9.26
N GLN A 129 11.13 39.85 -9.50
CA GLN A 129 12.11 40.90 -9.50
C GLN A 129 11.74 41.94 -8.44
N VAL A 130 12.73 42.41 -7.68
CA VAL A 130 12.60 43.48 -6.68
C VAL A 130 13.78 44.43 -6.90
N ASP A 131 13.49 45.67 -7.35
CA ASP A 131 14.49 46.75 -7.57
C ASP A 131 15.79 46.25 -8.26
N GLY A 132 15.62 45.55 -9.37
CA GLY A 132 16.71 45.01 -10.18
C GLY A 132 17.21 43.62 -9.78
N VAL A 133 17.02 43.18 -8.54
CA VAL A 133 17.37 41.81 -8.09
C VAL A 133 16.31 40.84 -8.60
N THR A 134 16.73 39.80 -9.33
CA THR A 134 15.83 38.83 -9.98
C THR A 134 16.08 37.42 -9.46
N VAL A 135 15.01 36.72 -9.11
CA VAL A 135 15.00 35.28 -8.79
C VAL A 135 13.96 34.58 -9.67
N SER A 136 14.21 33.31 -10.01
CA SER A 136 13.29 32.52 -10.84
C SER A 136 13.15 31.09 -10.34
N HIS A 137 12.05 30.45 -10.73
CA HIS A 137 11.74 29.04 -10.45
C HIS A 137 10.88 28.48 -11.59
N VAL A 138 11.07 27.21 -11.96
CA VAL A 138 10.19 26.52 -12.92
C VAL A 138 9.13 25.79 -12.11
N THR A 139 7.85 26.16 -12.29
CA THR A 139 6.74 25.52 -11.57
C THR A 139 6.21 24.29 -12.31
N LEU A 140 5.69 23.32 -11.55
CA LEU A 140 4.98 22.14 -12.06
C LEU A 140 3.45 22.27 -11.87
N ALA A 141 2.95 23.46 -11.51
CA ALA A 141 1.54 23.69 -11.29
C ALA A 141 0.69 23.43 -12.55
N SER A 142 -0.47 22.81 -12.36
CA SER A 142 -1.45 22.66 -13.43
C SER A 142 -1.98 24.03 -13.86
N PRO A 143 -2.22 24.28 -15.16
CA PRO A 143 -2.93 25.47 -15.62
C PRO A 143 -4.29 25.66 -14.95
N ALA A 144 -4.93 24.58 -14.48
CA ALA A 144 -6.20 24.66 -13.72
C ALA A 144 -6.03 25.30 -12.33
N ASP A 145 -4.83 25.23 -11.73
CA ASP A 145 -4.53 25.80 -10.42
C ASP A 145 -4.08 27.27 -10.48
N LEU A 146 -4.13 27.90 -11.66
CA LEU A 146 -3.71 29.29 -11.88
C LEU A 146 -4.92 30.19 -12.16
N SER A 147 -5.64 30.57 -11.09
CA SER A 147 -6.89 31.36 -11.18
C SER A 147 -6.97 32.56 -10.22
N ASP A 148 -6.25 32.52 -9.09
CA ASP A 148 -6.27 33.52 -8.03
C ASP A 148 -4.85 33.99 -7.63
N ILE A 149 -4.72 35.27 -7.27
CA ILE A 149 -3.54 35.86 -6.63
C ILE A 149 -3.91 36.33 -5.23
N TYR A 150 -3.08 35.97 -4.24
CA TYR A 150 -3.20 36.37 -2.85
C TYR A 150 -1.95 37.14 -2.41
N ILE A 151 -2.10 38.41 -2.08
CA ILE A 151 -1.01 39.26 -1.57
C ILE A 151 -1.19 39.41 -0.06
N ARG A 152 -0.38 38.70 0.71
CA ARG A 152 -0.33 38.72 2.17
C ARG A 152 0.73 39.70 2.64
N ALA A 153 0.32 40.72 3.38
CA ALA A 153 1.23 41.66 4.04
C ALA A 153 1.31 41.33 5.54
N ARG A 154 2.53 41.30 6.09
CA ARG A 154 2.78 40.95 7.50
C ARG A 154 3.76 41.91 8.18
N ALA A 155 3.38 42.37 9.37
CA ALA A 155 4.17 43.22 10.25
C ALA A 155 3.87 42.87 11.72
N ASN A 156 4.80 42.21 12.42
CA ASN A 156 4.53 41.66 13.76
C ASN A 156 5.06 42.50 14.95
N LYS A 157 5.89 43.53 14.73
CA LYS A 157 6.48 44.34 15.82
C LYS A 157 6.03 45.79 15.83
N LYS A 158 5.93 46.33 17.04
CA LYS A 158 5.51 47.71 17.28
C LYS A 158 6.43 48.70 16.55
N ASN A 159 5.81 49.70 15.94
CA ASN A 159 6.45 50.72 15.08
C ASN A 159 6.99 50.19 13.74
N THR A 160 6.49 49.05 13.26
CA THR A 160 6.64 48.67 11.85
C THR A 160 5.31 48.75 11.09
N CYS A 161 5.38 49.13 9.82
CA CYS A 161 4.29 48.97 8.84
C CYS A 161 4.87 48.44 7.53
N ILE A 162 4.08 47.69 6.78
CA ILE A 162 4.34 47.36 5.37
C ILE A 162 3.13 47.81 4.55
N THR A 163 3.35 48.26 3.32
CA THR A 163 2.30 48.59 2.37
C THR A 163 2.70 48.11 0.99
N VAL A 164 1.80 47.36 0.33
CA VAL A 164 1.91 46.92 -1.06
C VAL A 164 0.79 47.58 -1.84
N HIS A 165 1.13 48.41 -2.84
CA HIS A 165 0.20 49.29 -3.53
C HIS A 165 0.66 49.62 -4.96
N GLU A 166 -0.10 50.49 -5.64
CA GLU A 166 0.06 50.79 -7.08
C GLU A 166 0.09 49.51 -7.95
N LEU A 167 -0.69 48.51 -7.55
CA LEU A 167 -0.74 47.20 -8.19
C LEU A 167 -1.31 47.29 -9.62
N THR A 168 -0.58 46.70 -10.57
CA THR A 168 -1.06 46.44 -11.94
C THR A 168 -1.00 44.94 -12.24
N LEU A 169 -1.98 44.44 -12.99
CA LEU A 169 -2.00 43.08 -13.53
C LEU A 169 -2.18 43.18 -15.04
N GLN A 170 -1.23 42.65 -15.81
CA GLN A 170 -1.15 42.83 -17.26
C GLN A 170 -1.17 44.32 -17.70
N GLY A 171 -0.61 45.20 -16.87
CA GLY A 171 -0.60 46.66 -17.08
C GLY A 171 -1.89 47.40 -16.70
N GLU A 172 -2.98 46.70 -16.41
CA GLU A 172 -4.24 47.28 -15.92
C GLU A 172 -4.20 47.44 -14.40
N SER A 173 -4.72 48.56 -13.87
CA SER A 173 -4.67 48.81 -12.43
C SER A 173 -5.65 47.94 -11.65
N VAL A 174 -5.15 47.26 -10.62
CA VAL A 174 -5.94 46.43 -9.69
C VAL A 174 -6.83 47.28 -8.77
N GLY A 175 -6.51 48.58 -8.60
CA GLY A 175 -7.28 49.52 -7.77
C GLY A 175 -7.18 49.31 -6.25
N ALA A 176 -6.52 48.24 -5.80
CA ALA A 176 -6.38 47.86 -4.40
C ALA A 176 -4.93 47.92 -3.90
N SER A 177 -4.80 47.87 -2.58
CA SER A 177 -3.55 47.81 -1.83
C SER A 177 -3.75 46.97 -0.58
N VAL A 178 -2.66 46.43 -0.04
CA VAL A 178 -2.67 45.73 1.25
C VAL A 178 -1.59 46.30 2.17
N ASP A 179 -1.98 46.65 3.39
CA ASP A 179 -1.08 47.15 4.42
C ASP A 179 -1.19 46.31 5.70
N ALA A 180 -0.12 46.27 6.48
CA ALA A 180 -0.11 45.64 7.80
C ALA A 180 0.78 46.42 8.75
N SER A 181 0.36 46.61 10.01
CA SER A 181 1.17 47.30 11.03
C SER A 181 1.26 46.49 12.32
N GLY A 182 2.42 46.50 12.96
CA GLY A 182 2.68 45.73 14.18
C GLY A 182 2.14 46.35 15.46
N GLN A 183 1.02 47.07 15.40
CA GLN A 183 0.20 47.41 16.59
C GLN A 183 -0.83 46.30 16.90
N GLY A 184 -0.41 45.04 16.81
CA GLY A 184 -1.24 43.85 17.00
C GLY A 184 -0.71 42.66 16.20
N ASN A 185 -1.55 41.67 15.93
CA ASN A 185 -1.27 40.56 15.02
C ASN A 185 -1.38 41.03 13.56
N GLY A 186 -0.49 41.93 13.13
CA GLY A 186 -0.56 42.62 11.84
C GLY A 186 -0.36 41.70 10.64
N ILE A 187 -1.45 41.08 10.18
CA ILE A 187 -1.54 40.33 8.92
C ILE A 187 -2.83 40.76 8.22
N ASN A 188 -2.72 41.14 6.94
CA ASN A 188 -3.86 41.34 6.05
C ASN A 188 -3.57 40.65 4.71
N VAL A 189 -4.61 40.13 4.06
CA VAL A 189 -4.49 39.54 2.72
C VAL A 189 -5.43 40.25 1.75
N LEU A 190 -4.90 40.61 0.59
CA LEU A 190 -5.66 41.03 -0.59
C LEU A 190 -5.80 39.84 -1.53
N HIS A 191 -7.04 39.47 -1.85
CA HIS A 191 -7.36 38.48 -2.89
C HIS A 191 -7.75 39.19 -4.19
N ILE A 192 -7.18 38.71 -5.30
CA ILE A 192 -7.46 39.09 -6.68
C ILE A 192 -7.85 37.80 -7.40
N GLY A 193 -9.15 37.59 -7.63
CA GLY A 193 -9.69 36.36 -8.22
C GLY A 193 -10.42 36.57 -9.54
N GLY A 194 -10.75 35.46 -10.21
CA GLY A 194 -11.53 35.45 -11.45
C GLY A 194 -10.76 35.83 -12.72
N GLY A 195 -9.43 35.70 -12.71
CA GLY A 195 -8.57 35.94 -13.87
C GLY A 195 -8.07 34.65 -14.52
N ALA A 196 -7.94 34.62 -15.84
CA ALA A 196 -7.32 33.52 -16.57
C ALA A 196 -5.78 33.62 -16.50
N LEU A 197 -5.20 33.33 -15.34
CA LEU A 197 -3.73 33.44 -15.09
C LEU A 197 -2.93 32.34 -15.80
N SER A 198 -3.59 31.24 -16.16
CA SER A 198 -3.05 30.12 -16.94
C SER A 198 -2.48 30.54 -18.31
N GLY A 199 -2.95 31.65 -18.88
CA GLY A 199 -2.40 32.24 -20.11
C GLY A 199 -1.09 33.02 -19.92
N GLY A 200 -0.52 33.02 -18.71
CA GLY A 200 0.61 33.87 -18.33
C GLY A 200 0.16 35.21 -17.76
N PHE A 201 0.96 35.78 -16.87
CA PHE A 201 0.68 37.09 -16.29
C PHE A 201 1.94 37.86 -15.91
N VAL A 202 1.80 39.18 -15.80
CA VAL A 202 2.74 40.09 -15.16
C VAL A 202 1.97 40.89 -14.11
N LEU A 203 2.38 40.79 -12.85
CA LEU A 203 1.89 41.57 -11.72
C LEU A 203 3.01 42.52 -11.29
N GLU A 204 2.74 43.82 -11.23
CA GLU A 204 3.70 44.83 -10.78
C GLU A 204 3.14 45.61 -9.59
N GLY A 205 4.01 46.24 -8.80
CA GLY A 205 3.59 47.15 -7.74
C GLY A 205 4.74 47.74 -6.94
N LEU A 206 4.39 48.55 -5.94
CA LEU A 206 5.32 49.17 -4.99
C LEU A 206 5.15 48.55 -3.60
N ALA A 207 6.25 48.03 -3.05
CA ALA A 207 6.36 47.57 -1.68
C ALA A 207 7.16 48.58 -0.84
N ARG A 208 6.57 49.03 0.27
CA ARG A 208 7.20 49.96 1.23
C ARG A 208 7.21 49.36 2.61
N MET A 209 8.39 49.28 3.22
CA MET A 209 8.59 48.78 4.58
C MET A 209 9.04 49.91 5.51
N ASP A 210 8.15 50.36 6.39
CA ASP A 210 8.44 51.32 7.46
C ASP A 210 8.91 50.58 8.72
N PHE A 211 10.10 50.91 9.20
CA PHE A 211 10.62 50.42 10.48
C PHE A 211 11.52 51.45 11.16
N SER A 212 11.41 51.57 12.48
CA SER A 212 12.35 52.38 13.27
C SER A 212 13.66 51.65 13.51
N THR A 213 14.79 52.31 13.22
CA THR A 213 16.14 51.82 13.56
C THR A 213 16.34 51.75 15.08
N TYR A 214 16.15 50.56 15.65
CA TYR A 214 16.41 50.27 17.07
C TYR A 214 17.92 50.12 17.34
N GLY A 215 18.69 51.19 17.06
CA GLY A 215 20.15 51.16 17.05
C GLY A 215 20.73 50.66 15.72
N PRO A 216 22.03 50.29 15.68
CA PRO A 216 22.71 49.85 14.47
C PRO A 216 22.39 48.39 14.13
N GLY A 217 21.26 48.16 13.48
CA GLY A 217 20.81 46.85 12.98
C GLY A 217 19.33 46.88 12.59
N ALA A 218 18.90 45.99 11.71
CA ALA A 218 17.48 45.82 11.45
C ALA A 218 16.83 45.00 12.60
N PRO A 219 15.49 44.94 12.65
CA PRO A 219 14.82 44.28 13.77
C PRO A 219 14.94 42.74 13.70
N LYS A 220 15.85 42.16 14.49
CA LYS A 220 16.05 40.71 14.55
C LYS A 220 14.75 39.94 14.83
N ASN A 221 14.53 38.88 14.05
CA ASN A 221 13.37 37.98 14.03
C ASN A 221 12.01 38.66 13.70
N ASP A 222 12.02 39.82 13.03
CA ASP A 222 10.77 40.44 12.56
C ASP A 222 10.50 40.12 11.10
N MET A 223 9.55 39.21 10.87
CA MET A 223 8.82 39.16 9.61
C MET A 223 8.05 40.49 9.41
N LEU A 224 8.75 41.45 8.83
CA LEU A 224 8.23 42.34 7.80
C LEU A 224 8.37 41.58 6.49
N ALA A 225 7.24 41.16 5.93
CA ALA A 225 7.21 40.39 4.70
C ALA A 225 5.95 40.73 3.91
N PHE A 226 6.08 40.75 2.59
CA PHE A 226 4.94 40.55 1.70
C PHE A 226 5.16 39.29 0.89
N GLN A 227 4.09 38.53 0.73
CA GLN A 227 4.08 37.22 0.14
C GLN A 227 2.94 37.17 -0.89
N VAL A 228 3.29 36.95 -2.15
CA VAL A 228 2.37 36.80 -3.27
C VAL A 228 2.24 35.31 -3.56
N SER A 229 1.12 34.71 -3.19
CA SER A 229 0.79 33.31 -3.50
C SER A 229 -0.15 33.26 -4.69
N VAL A 230 0.09 32.34 -5.63
CA VAL A 230 -0.79 32.08 -6.78
C VAL A 230 -1.38 30.68 -6.62
N GLY A 231 -2.66 30.51 -6.95
CA GLY A 231 -3.36 29.25 -6.71
C GLY A 231 -4.81 29.23 -7.20
N ARG A 232 -5.55 28.23 -6.75
CA ARG A 232 -7.00 28.08 -6.96
C ARG A 232 -7.74 28.04 -5.63
N ASP A 233 -8.76 28.87 -5.48
CA ASP A 233 -9.77 28.75 -4.42
C ASP A 233 -10.64 27.51 -4.65
N THR A 234 -10.60 26.54 -3.73
CA THR A 234 -11.43 25.32 -3.81
C THR A 234 -12.81 25.50 -3.16
N SER A 235 -13.08 26.63 -2.51
CA SER A 235 -14.37 26.90 -1.82
C SER A 235 -15.53 27.28 -2.74
N GLN A 236 -15.29 27.39 -4.05
CA GLN A 236 -16.27 27.84 -5.05
C GLN A 236 -16.56 26.82 -6.18
N SER A 237 -15.98 25.61 -6.13
CA SER A 237 -16.35 24.54 -7.07
C SER A 237 -17.70 23.95 -6.68
N PRO A 238 -18.63 23.69 -7.62
CA PRO A 238 -19.76 22.80 -7.33
C PRO A 238 -19.21 21.45 -6.88
N ALA A 239 -19.89 20.80 -5.93
CA ALA A 239 -19.74 19.36 -5.76
C ALA A 239 -20.15 18.70 -7.07
N LEU A 240 -19.36 17.74 -7.54
CA LEU A 240 -19.79 16.83 -8.60
C LEU A 240 -20.96 15.99 -8.07
N PRO A 241 -21.80 15.42 -8.95
CA PRO A 241 -22.77 14.41 -8.56
C PRO A 241 -22.10 13.25 -7.81
N ASP A 242 -22.74 12.86 -6.72
CA ASP A 242 -22.43 11.77 -5.78
C ASP A 242 -23.82 11.33 -5.33
N GLN A 243 -24.39 10.36 -6.04
CA GLN A 243 -25.81 10.03 -6.00
C GLN A 243 -26.20 9.24 -4.75
N ASP A 244 -25.30 8.39 -4.23
CA ASP A 244 -25.55 7.53 -3.09
C ASP A 244 -24.90 8.02 -1.78
N GLY A 245 -23.94 8.96 -1.86
CA GLY A 245 -23.32 9.63 -0.74
C GLY A 245 -22.07 8.94 -0.18
N ASP A 246 -21.42 8.08 -0.96
CA ASP A 246 -20.27 7.26 -0.50
C ASP A 246 -18.93 8.04 -0.48
N GLY A 247 -18.81 9.09 -1.30
CA GLY A 247 -17.65 9.98 -1.42
C GLY A 247 -16.82 9.84 -2.69
N ILE A 248 -17.16 8.89 -3.57
CA ILE A 248 -16.79 8.84 -4.99
C ILE A 248 -17.81 9.70 -5.77
N VAL A 249 -17.58 9.93 -7.07
CA VAL A 249 -18.45 10.77 -7.91
C VAL A 249 -19.00 9.93 -9.05
N ASP A 250 -20.25 10.17 -9.46
CA ASP A 250 -21.00 9.34 -10.44
C ASP A 250 -20.26 9.06 -11.78
N GLU A 251 -19.21 9.82 -12.12
CA GLU A 251 -18.39 9.63 -13.33
C GLU A 251 -17.15 8.75 -13.14
N ASP A 252 -16.70 8.54 -11.90
CA ASP A 252 -15.56 7.70 -11.51
C ASP A 252 -15.99 6.48 -10.66
N ASP A 253 -17.29 6.34 -10.39
CA ASP A 253 -17.90 5.33 -9.52
C ASP A 253 -18.33 4.07 -10.30
N ASN A 254 -17.87 2.88 -9.87
CA ASN A 254 -18.25 1.58 -10.43
C ASN A 254 -19.60 1.02 -9.93
N CYS A 255 -20.21 1.64 -8.90
CA CYS A 255 -21.58 1.38 -8.44
C CYS A 255 -22.40 2.65 -8.12
N PRO A 256 -22.72 3.55 -9.08
CA PRO A 256 -23.35 4.88 -8.87
C PRO A 256 -24.73 4.97 -8.16
N ASP A 257 -25.26 3.85 -7.67
CA ASP A 257 -26.53 3.73 -6.96
C ASP A 257 -26.36 2.97 -5.61
N THR A 258 -25.16 2.48 -5.25
CA THR A 258 -24.92 1.55 -4.13
C THR A 258 -23.55 1.79 -3.44
N PRO A 259 -23.52 2.36 -2.22
CA PRO A 259 -22.29 2.87 -1.62
C PRO A 259 -21.16 1.84 -1.43
N ASN A 260 -20.03 2.03 -2.12
CA ASN A 260 -18.81 1.22 -2.03
C ASN A 260 -17.52 2.08 -2.09
N PRO A 261 -17.15 2.79 -1.00
CA PRO A 261 -16.04 3.76 -1.01
C PRO A 261 -14.64 3.18 -1.22
N ASP A 262 -14.52 1.86 -1.25
CA ASP A 262 -13.30 1.11 -1.60
C ASP A 262 -13.21 0.80 -3.10
N GLN A 263 -14.31 0.91 -3.86
CA GLN A 263 -14.40 0.69 -5.29
C GLN A 263 -13.79 -0.67 -5.69
N ALA A 264 -14.12 -1.70 -4.91
CA ALA A 264 -13.75 -3.07 -5.21
C ALA A 264 -14.43 -3.53 -6.50
N ASP A 265 -13.69 -4.30 -7.29
CA ASP A 265 -13.98 -4.80 -8.63
C ASP A 265 -13.10 -6.06 -8.77
N LEU A 266 -13.66 -7.22 -8.40
CA LEU A 266 -12.91 -8.47 -8.23
C LEU A 266 -12.42 -9.05 -9.57
N ASP A 267 -13.24 -9.01 -10.61
CA ASP A 267 -12.96 -9.60 -11.92
C ASP A 267 -12.33 -8.61 -12.92
N GLY A 268 -12.56 -7.31 -12.75
CA GLY A 268 -12.07 -6.22 -13.60
C GLY A 268 -12.98 -5.86 -14.77
N ASP A 269 -14.28 -6.21 -14.75
CA ASP A 269 -15.27 -5.86 -15.79
C ASP A 269 -15.66 -4.37 -15.77
N GLY A 270 -15.54 -3.72 -14.61
CA GLY A 270 -15.85 -2.31 -14.38
C GLY A 270 -17.20 -2.04 -13.71
N LEU A 271 -17.94 -3.07 -13.32
CA LEU A 271 -18.93 -3.05 -12.25
C LEU A 271 -18.24 -3.29 -10.90
N GLY A 272 -18.74 -2.68 -9.83
CA GLY A 272 -18.18 -2.91 -8.49
C GLY A 272 -18.82 -4.09 -7.76
N ASP A 273 -18.07 -4.73 -6.87
CA ASP A 273 -18.50 -5.89 -6.07
C ASP A 273 -19.86 -5.71 -5.37
N ALA A 274 -20.20 -4.45 -5.03
CA ALA A 274 -21.43 -4.10 -4.33
C ALA A 274 -22.70 -4.12 -5.21
N CYS A 275 -22.55 -4.06 -6.54
CA CYS A 275 -23.64 -3.98 -7.51
C CYS A 275 -23.53 -5.01 -8.66
N ASP A 276 -22.44 -5.77 -8.73
CA ASP A 276 -22.22 -6.85 -9.69
C ASP A 276 -23.15 -8.07 -9.43
N PRO A 277 -23.87 -8.58 -10.44
CA PRO A 277 -24.62 -9.84 -10.35
C PRO A 277 -23.80 -11.14 -10.49
N ASP A 278 -22.52 -11.09 -10.89
CA ASP A 278 -21.66 -12.23 -11.29
C ASP A 278 -20.19 -11.91 -10.93
N LEU A 279 -19.88 -11.96 -9.63
CA LEU A 279 -18.76 -11.29 -8.97
C LEU A 279 -17.36 -11.76 -9.40
N ASP A 280 -17.23 -12.95 -9.97
CA ASP A 280 -15.98 -13.46 -10.53
C ASP A 280 -16.03 -13.75 -12.04
N ASN A 281 -17.17 -13.44 -12.67
CA ASN A 281 -17.43 -13.51 -14.11
C ASN A 281 -17.19 -14.91 -14.70
N ASP A 282 -17.51 -15.96 -13.96
CA ASP A 282 -17.54 -17.33 -14.46
C ASP A 282 -18.78 -17.64 -15.32
N GLY A 283 -19.83 -16.82 -15.18
CA GLY A 283 -21.12 -16.95 -15.88
C GLY A 283 -22.23 -17.57 -15.04
N VAL A 284 -21.99 -17.84 -13.76
CA VAL A 284 -22.94 -18.30 -12.75
C VAL A 284 -23.25 -17.16 -11.78
N LEU A 285 -24.46 -16.61 -11.89
CA LEU A 285 -24.88 -15.49 -11.03
C LEU A 285 -24.75 -15.83 -9.53
N ASN A 286 -24.23 -14.87 -8.74
CA ASN A 286 -23.98 -14.88 -7.29
C ASN A 286 -25.02 -15.58 -6.38
N ALA A 287 -26.26 -15.72 -6.84
CA ALA A 287 -27.35 -16.36 -6.10
C ALA A 287 -27.45 -17.88 -6.30
N ASN A 288 -26.70 -18.45 -7.25
CA ASN A 288 -26.63 -19.90 -7.52
C ASN A 288 -25.18 -20.41 -7.59
N ASP A 289 -24.22 -19.55 -7.32
CA ASP A 289 -22.79 -19.84 -7.36
C ASP A 289 -22.32 -20.39 -6.01
N ASN A 290 -21.68 -21.57 -6.01
CA ASN A 290 -21.09 -22.21 -4.84
C ASN A 290 -19.68 -21.69 -4.49
N CYS A 291 -19.05 -20.86 -5.33
CA CYS A 291 -17.77 -20.20 -5.08
C CYS A 291 -17.73 -18.72 -5.48
N LEU A 292 -18.67 -17.92 -4.95
CA LEU A 292 -18.90 -16.45 -5.12
C LEU A 292 -17.71 -15.51 -5.45
N THR A 293 -16.46 -15.89 -5.18
CA THR A 293 -15.26 -15.08 -5.45
C THR A 293 -14.14 -15.86 -6.15
N THR A 294 -14.41 -16.99 -6.80
CA THR A 294 -13.41 -17.93 -7.32
C THR A 294 -13.92 -18.75 -8.50
N TYR A 295 -13.69 -18.19 -9.70
CA TYR A 295 -14.11 -18.69 -11.01
C TYR A 295 -14.18 -20.22 -11.13
N ASN A 296 -15.38 -20.79 -11.20
CA ASN A 296 -15.59 -22.23 -11.23
C ASN A 296 -16.83 -22.65 -12.06
N PRO A 297 -16.84 -22.40 -13.39
CA PRO A 297 -18.06 -22.43 -14.22
C PRO A 297 -18.67 -23.82 -14.45
N GLN A 298 -18.11 -24.87 -13.85
CA GLN A 298 -18.70 -26.21 -13.80
C GLN A 298 -19.48 -26.47 -12.51
N GLN A 299 -19.27 -25.65 -11.46
CA GLN A 299 -19.93 -25.74 -10.16
C GLN A 299 -19.82 -27.16 -9.58
N GLU A 300 -18.58 -27.68 -9.60
CA GLU A 300 -18.20 -28.93 -8.98
C GLU A 300 -18.28 -28.77 -7.45
N ASP A 301 -18.80 -29.81 -6.78
CA ASP A 301 -19.20 -29.91 -5.38
C ASP A 301 -19.20 -31.42 -5.08
N LEU A 302 -18.02 -31.94 -4.76
CA LEU A 302 -17.73 -33.37 -4.73
C LEU A 302 -18.34 -34.06 -3.51
N ASP A 303 -18.32 -33.43 -2.33
CA ASP A 303 -18.91 -33.97 -1.09
C ASP A 303 -20.41 -33.64 -0.92
N GLY A 304 -20.90 -32.57 -1.56
CA GLY A 304 -22.30 -32.12 -1.50
C GLY A 304 -22.63 -31.20 -0.32
N ASP A 305 -21.64 -30.57 0.30
CA ASP A 305 -21.76 -29.55 1.36
C ASP A 305 -22.47 -28.28 0.86
N GLY A 306 -22.21 -27.89 -0.39
CA GLY A 306 -22.75 -26.69 -1.04
C GLY A 306 -21.76 -25.51 -1.15
N LEU A 307 -20.53 -25.65 -0.65
CA LEU A 307 -19.36 -24.99 -1.20
C LEU A 307 -18.92 -25.69 -2.50
N GLY A 308 -18.14 -25.02 -3.34
CA GLY A 308 -17.60 -25.63 -4.55
C GLY A 308 -16.14 -26.04 -4.42
N ASP A 309 -15.74 -27.07 -5.14
CA ASP A 309 -14.38 -27.65 -5.15
C ASP A 309 -13.26 -26.62 -5.38
N ALA A 310 -13.56 -25.48 -6.02
CA ALA A 310 -12.60 -24.42 -6.28
C ALA A 310 -12.32 -23.49 -5.08
N CYS A 311 -13.20 -23.50 -4.08
CA CYS A 311 -13.15 -22.64 -2.90
C CYS A 311 -13.33 -23.39 -1.57
N ASP A 312 -13.59 -24.70 -1.60
CA ASP A 312 -13.47 -25.57 -0.45
C ASP A 312 -11.98 -25.75 -0.04
N SER A 313 -11.79 -26.34 1.14
CA SER A 313 -10.51 -26.73 1.71
C SER A 313 -10.47 -28.19 2.20
N ASP A 314 -11.57 -28.93 2.05
CA ASP A 314 -11.80 -30.34 2.43
C ASP A 314 -12.77 -30.95 1.39
N ARG A 315 -12.41 -30.88 0.10
CA ARG A 315 -13.37 -30.94 -1.03
C ARG A 315 -14.08 -32.28 -1.21
N ASP A 316 -13.56 -33.37 -0.66
CA ASP A 316 -14.19 -34.68 -0.68
C ASP A 316 -14.92 -35.03 0.64
N GLY A 317 -14.86 -34.14 1.63
CA GLY A 317 -15.60 -34.17 2.88
C GLY A 317 -15.14 -35.25 3.86
N ASP A 318 -13.91 -35.75 3.73
CA ASP A 318 -13.37 -36.83 4.56
C ASP A 318 -12.92 -36.35 5.96
N GLY A 319 -12.62 -35.05 6.10
CA GLY A 319 -12.14 -34.41 7.33
C GLY A 319 -10.64 -34.09 7.34
N ILE A 320 -9.92 -34.35 6.26
CA ILE A 320 -8.51 -34.02 6.01
C ILE A 320 -8.46 -32.95 4.92
N ALA A 321 -7.96 -31.77 5.28
CA ALA A 321 -7.92 -30.66 4.34
C ALA A 321 -7.00 -30.91 3.13
N ASP A 322 -7.41 -30.51 1.92
CA ASP A 322 -6.77 -30.69 0.60
C ASP A 322 -5.24 -30.56 0.56
N LEU A 323 -4.66 -29.68 1.39
CA LEU A 323 -3.22 -29.42 1.46
C LEU A 323 -2.42 -30.47 2.26
N ALA A 324 -3.11 -31.40 2.92
CA ALA A 324 -2.58 -32.46 3.75
C ALA A 324 -3.15 -33.84 3.39
N ASP A 325 -4.11 -33.89 2.47
CA ASP A 325 -4.74 -35.09 1.96
C ASP A 325 -3.90 -35.74 0.85
N ASN A 326 -3.70 -37.06 0.94
CA ASN A 326 -3.02 -37.87 -0.07
C ASN A 326 -3.94 -38.42 -1.18
N CYS A 327 -5.26 -38.21 -1.11
CA CYS A 327 -6.25 -38.62 -2.11
C CYS A 327 -7.34 -37.57 -2.41
N LEU A 328 -6.96 -36.32 -2.69
CA LEU A 328 -7.78 -35.11 -3.00
C LEU A 328 -9.19 -35.23 -3.65
N ASP A 329 -9.52 -36.32 -4.33
CA ASP A 329 -10.81 -36.56 -4.99
C ASP A 329 -11.54 -37.83 -4.43
N ILE A 330 -11.04 -38.51 -3.39
CA ILE A 330 -11.50 -39.82 -2.88
C ILE A 330 -11.30 -39.97 -1.36
N ALA A 331 -12.39 -39.71 -0.62
CA ALA A 331 -12.42 -39.72 0.84
C ALA A 331 -11.77 -40.95 1.50
N ASN A 332 -10.66 -40.74 2.21
CA ASN A 332 -9.87 -41.75 2.92
C ASN A 332 -9.36 -41.26 4.29
N PRO A 333 -10.22 -41.15 5.33
CA PRO A 333 -9.89 -40.45 6.58
C PRO A 333 -8.79 -41.10 7.46
N ASP A 334 -8.27 -42.25 7.05
CA ASP A 334 -7.12 -42.91 7.67
C ASP A 334 -5.78 -42.54 7.02
N GLN A 335 -5.79 -41.94 5.82
CA GLN A 335 -4.62 -41.46 5.07
C GLN A 335 -3.55 -42.55 4.95
N ALA A 336 -4.00 -43.76 4.64
CA ALA A 336 -3.11 -44.89 4.35
C ALA A 336 -2.29 -44.61 3.08
N ASP A 337 -1.02 -45.00 3.13
CA ASP A 337 0.04 -44.79 2.14
C ASP A 337 1.06 -45.91 2.41
N LEU A 338 0.82 -47.07 1.77
CA LEU A 338 1.50 -48.33 2.08
C LEU A 338 2.97 -48.35 1.62
N ASP A 339 3.27 -47.79 0.44
CA ASP A 339 4.61 -47.78 -0.13
C ASP A 339 5.43 -46.52 0.26
N GLY A 340 4.76 -45.39 0.56
CA GLY A 340 5.36 -44.12 0.91
C GLY A 340 5.64 -43.17 -0.27
N ASP A 341 4.99 -43.32 -1.42
CA ASP A 341 5.13 -42.43 -2.58
C ASP A 341 4.40 -41.08 -2.40
N GLY A 342 3.35 -41.07 -1.57
CA GLY A 342 2.55 -39.89 -1.23
C GLY A 342 1.20 -39.79 -1.94
N LEU A 343 0.82 -40.76 -2.76
CA LEU A 343 -0.57 -41.09 -3.07
C LEU A 343 -1.12 -42.02 -1.97
N GLY A 344 -2.39 -41.89 -1.63
CA GLY A 344 -2.99 -42.81 -0.66
C GLY A 344 -3.54 -44.09 -1.26
N ASP A 345 -3.62 -45.17 -0.46
CA ASP A 345 -4.11 -46.50 -0.88
C ASP A 345 -5.50 -46.47 -1.57
N ALA A 346 -6.30 -45.42 -1.32
CA ALA A 346 -7.64 -45.24 -1.90
C ALA A 346 -7.62 -44.72 -3.35
N CYS A 347 -6.55 -44.06 -3.77
CA CYS A 347 -6.40 -43.42 -5.08
C CYS A 347 -5.16 -43.87 -5.87
N ASP A 348 -4.19 -44.51 -5.21
CA ASP A 348 -3.01 -45.09 -5.83
C ASP A 348 -3.37 -46.36 -6.65
N PRO A 349 -3.01 -46.42 -7.95
CA PRO A 349 -3.22 -47.60 -8.79
C PRO A 349 -2.24 -48.78 -8.57
N ASP A 350 -1.20 -48.65 -7.72
CA ASP A 350 -0.09 -49.61 -7.52
C ASP A 350 0.42 -49.54 -6.05
N ILE A 351 -0.42 -49.92 -5.07
CA ILE A 351 -0.28 -49.55 -3.65
C ILE A 351 0.94 -50.12 -2.91
N ASP A 352 1.69 -51.05 -3.51
CA ASP A 352 2.96 -51.54 -2.96
C ASP A 352 4.19 -51.21 -3.83
N ASN A 353 3.95 -50.53 -4.96
CA ASN A 353 4.95 -50.00 -5.90
C ASN A 353 5.91 -51.07 -6.43
N ASP A 354 5.40 -52.28 -6.66
CA ASP A 354 6.13 -53.34 -7.35
C ASP A 354 6.20 -53.10 -8.89
N GLY A 355 5.25 -52.32 -9.43
CA GLY A 355 5.12 -52.02 -10.85
C GLY A 355 4.00 -52.80 -11.56
N VAL A 356 3.17 -53.52 -10.80
CA VAL A 356 1.98 -54.26 -11.24
C VAL A 356 0.75 -53.62 -10.60
N LEU A 357 -0.09 -53.00 -11.43
CA LEU A 357 -1.28 -52.31 -10.95
C LEU A 357 -2.22 -53.24 -10.15
N ASN A 358 -2.79 -52.73 -9.06
CA ASN A 358 -3.72 -53.39 -8.12
C ASN A 358 -4.75 -54.35 -8.75
N ALA A 359 -5.23 -54.02 -9.96
CA ALA A 359 -6.25 -54.79 -10.68
C ALA A 359 -5.73 -56.05 -11.40
N GLY A 360 -4.43 -56.29 -11.40
CA GLY A 360 -3.76 -57.43 -12.02
C GLY A 360 -2.60 -58.00 -11.19
N ASP A 361 -2.47 -57.55 -9.95
CA ASP A 361 -1.51 -58.00 -8.96
C ASP A 361 -2.08 -59.18 -8.14
N ASN A 362 -1.31 -60.26 -7.99
CA ASN A 362 -1.65 -61.44 -7.20
C ASN A 362 -1.28 -61.31 -5.70
N CYS A 363 -0.59 -60.24 -5.30
CA CYS A 363 -0.24 -59.92 -3.91
C CYS A 363 -0.39 -58.43 -3.53
N LEU A 364 -1.55 -57.83 -3.84
CA LEU A 364 -2.00 -56.43 -3.61
C LEU A 364 -1.32 -55.54 -2.53
N THR A 365 -0.70 -56.08 -1.48
CA THR A 365 -0.05 -55.32 -0.40
C THR A 365 1.40 -55.78 -0.11
N THR A 366 2.03 -56.55 -0.99
CA THR A 366 3.29 -57.28 -0.71
C THR A 366 4.17 -57.39 -1.96
N TYR A 367 5.01 -56.37 -2.15
CA TYR A 367 5.96 -56.19 -3.25
C TYR A 367 6.50 -57.50 -3.86
N ASN A 368 6.03 -57.89 -5.05
CA ASN A 368 6.40 -59.14 -5.71
C ASN A 368 6.48 -59.01 -7.25
N PRO A 369 7.40 -58.19 -7.81
CA PRO A 369 7.38 -57.75 -9.21
C PRO A 369 7.66 -58.83 -10.27
N GLN A 370 7.78 -60.08 -9.85
CA GLN A 370 7.86 -61.27 -10.69
C GLN A 370 6.49 -61.94 -10.87
N GLN A 371 5.53 -61.68 -9.97
CA GLN A 371 4.19 -62.27 -9.92
C GLN A 371 4.27 -63.81 -10.01
N GLU A 372 5.13 -64.36 -9.15
CA GLU A 372 5.28 -65.82 -8.96
C GLU A 372 4.01 -66.34 -8.27
N ASP A 373 3.53 -67.50 -8.74
CA ASP A 373 2.28 -68.19 -8.42
C ASP A 373 2.54 -69.66 -8.80
N LEU A 374 3.15 -70.40 -7.88
CA LEU A 374 3.78 -71.71 -8.14
C LEU A 374 2.73 -72.83 -8.31
N ASP A 375 1.68 -72.84 -7.51
CA ASP A 375 0.60 -73.84 -7.58
C ASP A 375 -0.49 -73.47 -8.63
N GLY A 376 -0.65 -72.18 -8.95
CA GLY A 376 -1.62 -71.65 -9.91
C GLY A 376 -3.00 -71.35 -9.32
N ASP A 377 -3.13 -71.17 -8.00
CA ASP A 377 -4.39 -70.79 -7.32
C ASP A 377 -4.77 -69.31 -7.59
N GLY A 378 -3.78 -68.45 -7.83
CA GLY A 378 -3.94 -67.03 -8.14
C GLY A 378 -3.65 -66.06 -6.98
N LEU A 379 -3.25 -66.56 -5.81
CA LEU A 379 -2.40 -65.83 -4.86
C LEU A 379 -0.95 -65.88 -5.33
N GLY A 380 -0.16 -64.85 -5.01
CA GLY A 380 1.26 -64.89 -5.31
C GLY A 380 2.10 -65.50 -4.20
N ASP A 381 3.19 -66.15 -4.58
CA ASP A 381 4.18 -66.78 -3.68
C ASP A 381 4.66 -65.89 -2.52
N ALA A 382 4.60 -64.56 -2.67
CA ALA A 382 5.05 -63.60 -1.66
C ALA A 382 4.02 -63.35 -0.54
N CYS A 383 2.75 -63.67 -0.78
CA CYS A 383 1.63 -63.43 0.13
C CYS A 383 0.77 -64.69 0.39
N ASP A 384 1.06 -65.79 -0.29
CA ASP A 384 0.56 -67.11 0.06
C ASP A 384 1.20 -67.64 1.36
N SER A 385 0.66 -68.73 1.87
CA SER A 385 1.09 -69.45 3.07
C SER A 385 1.21 -70.96 2.87
N ASP A 386 0.93 -71.46 1.66
CA ASP A 386 0.97 -72.86 1.19
C ASP A 386 1.35 -72.85 -0.31
N ARG A 387 2.50 -72.23 -0.64
CA ARG A 387 2.77 -71.71 -2.00
C ARG A 387 2.85 -72.76 -3.12
N ASP A 388 3.04 -74.03 -2.78
CA ASP A 388 3.07 -75.14 -3.73
C ASP A 388 1.77 -75.98 -3.75
N GLY A 389 0.80 -75.59 -2.91
CA GLY A 389 -0.57 -76.11 -2.87
C GLY A 389 -0.69 -77.54 -2.36
N ASP A 390 0.28 -78.03 -1.59
CA ASP A 390 0.32 -79.41 -1.08
C ASP A 390 -0.60 -79.63 0.15
N GLY A 391 -0.91 -78.55 0.88
CA GLY A 391 -1.73 -78.58 2.10
C GLY A 391 -0.96 -78.46 3.42
N ILE A 392 0.35 -78.27 3.37
CA ILE A 392 1.26 -77.98 4.49
C ILE A 392 1.73 -76.54 4.35
N ALA A 393 1.54 -75.73 5.39
CA ALA A 393 1.92 -74.32 5.31
C ALA A 393 3.45 -74.13 5.22
N ASP A 394 3.92 -73.15 4.45
CA ASP A 394 5.34 -72.78 4.21
C ASP A 394 6.24 -72.78 5.46
N VAL A 395 5.66 -72.49 6.63
CA VAL A 395 6.36 -72.41 7.94
C VAL A 395 6.53 -73.76 8.64
N GLU A 396 5.86 -74.79 8.16
CA GLU A 396 5.89 -76.18 8.64
C GLU A 396 6.35 -77.17 7.55
N ASP A 397 6.48 -76.72 6.30
CA ASP A 397 6.89 -77.51 5.13
C ASP A 397 8.42 -77.69 5.01
N ASN A 398 8.84 -78.93 4.73
CA ASN A 398 10.24 -79.31 4.48
C ASN A 398 10.67 -79.26 3.00
N CYS A 399 9.77 -78.96 2.06
CA CYS A 399 10.04 -78.80 0.63
C CYS A 399 9.29 -77.65 -0.06
N LEU A 400 9.25 -76.46 0.55
CA LEU A 400 8.66 -75.17 0.14
C LEU A 400 8.33 -74.87 -1.35
N ASP A 401 9.04 -75.44 -2.32
CA ASP A 401 8.83 -75.24 -3.77
C ASP A 401 8.39 -76.54 -4.52
N ILE A 402 8.10 -77.67 -3.83
CA ILE A 402 7.86 -79.01 -4.40
C ILE A 402 6.88 -79.84 -3.55
N ALA A 403 5.61 -79.82 -3.95
CA ALA A 403 4.50 -80.47 -3.25
C ALA A 403 4.75 -81.91 -2.82
N ASN A 404 4.82 -82.15 -1.50
CA ASN A 404 5.07 -83.44 -0.86
C ASN A 404 4.21 -83.65 0.41
N PRO A 405 2.88 -83.89 0.28
CA PRO A 405 1.93 -83.84 1.42
C PRO A 405 2.12 -84.91 2.51
N ASP A 406 3.09 -85.81 2.35
CA ASP A 406 3.51 -86.78 3.36
C ASP A 406 4.72 -86.33 4.19
N GLN A 407 5.39 -85.24 3.80
CA GLN A 407 6.49 -84.58 4.53
C GLN A 407 7.57 -85.59 4.95
N ALA A 408 7.93 -86.47 4.00
CA ALA A 408 8.97 -87.46 4.20
C ALA A 408 10.34 -86.77 4.33
N ASP A 409 11.15 -87.28 5.26
CA ASP A 409 12.48 -86.80 5.66
C ASP A 409 13.22 -88.05 6.17
N LEU A 410 13.95 -88.72 5.27
CA LEU A 410 14.53 -90.05 5.50
C LEU A 410 15.69 -90.02 6.51
N ASP A 411 16.52 -88.98 6.45
CA ASP A 411 17.76 -88.86 7.22
C ASP A 411 17.58 -88.03 8.52
N GLY A 412 16.57 -87.16 8.56
CA GLY A 412 16.23 -86.28 9.66
C GLY A 412 16.97 -84.93 9.66
N ASP A 413 17.47 -84.44 8.52
CA ASP A 413 18.18 -83.15 8.43
C ASP A 413 17.25 -81.93 8.32
N GLY A 414 16.01 -82.15 7.89
CA GLY A 414 14.95 -81.13 7.78
C GLY A 414 14.69 -80.63 6.36
N LEU A 415 15.38 -81.14 5.34
CA LEU A 415 14.92 -81.12 3.95
C LEU A 415 14.04 -82.35 3.68
N GLY A 416 13.00 -82.20 2.86
CA GLY A 416 12.15 -83.35 2.52
C GLY A 416 12.67 -84.19 1.36
N ASP A 417 12.31 -85.48 1.35
CA ASP A 417 12.73 -86.47 0.34
C ASP A 417 12.49 -86.03 -1.12
N ALA A 418 11.52 -85.13 -1.36
CA ALA A 418 11.14 -84.62 -2.67
C ALA A 418 12.10 -83.54 -3.22
N CYS A 419 12.78 -82.81 -2.34
CA CYS A 419 13.67 -81.68 -2.64
C CYS A 419 15.12 -81.88 -2.18
N ASP A 420 15.38 -82.90 -1.35
CA ASP A 420 16.71 -83.26 -0.86
C ASP A 420 17.64 -83.77 -1.99
N PRO A 421 18.84 -83.18 -2.16
CA PRO A 421 19.85 -83.66 -3.11
C PRO A 421 20.71 -84.86 -2.63
N ASP A 422 20.66 -85.29 -1.37
CA ASP A 422 21.51 -86.30 -0.71
C ASP A 422 20.71 -87.11 0.33
N LEU A 423 19.76 -87.91 -0.16
CA LEU A 423 18.59 -88.48 0.55
C LEU A 423 18.88 -89.34 1.80
N ASP A 424 20.13 -89.77 2.01
CA ASP A 424 20.53 -90.52 3.20
C ASP A 424 21.73 -89.92 3.97
N ASN A 425 22.15 -88.71 3.59
CA ASN A 425 23.27 -87.94 4.14
C ASN A 425 24.63 -88.69 4.14
N ASP A 426 24.87 -89.58 3.18
CA ASP A 426 26.19 -90.21 3.06
C ASP A 426 27.27 -89.25 2.51
N GLY A 427 26.86 -88.19 1.82
CA GLY A 427 27.74 -87.21 1.16
C GLY A 427 27.89 -87.44 -0.34
N VAL A 428 27.08 -88.31 -0.94
CA VAL A 428 27.04 -88.62 -2.38
C VAL A 428 25.66 -88.29 -2.92
N LEU A 429 25.57 -87.15 -3.60
CA LEU A 429 24.34 -86.67 -4.22
C LEU A 429 23.60 -87.76 -5.01
N ASN A 430 22.27 -87.81 -4.85
CA ASN A 430 21.31 -88.76 -5.44
C ASN A 430 21.57 -89.15 -6.90
N ALA A 431 22.08 -88.22 -7.72
CA ALA A 431 22.40 -88.45 -9.13
C ALA A 431 23.66 -89.31 -9.40
N ASN A 432 24.47 -89.60 -8.37
CA ASN A 432 25.69 -90.41 -8.44
C ASN A 432 25.71 -91.55 -7.40
N ASP A 433 24.68 -91.65 -6.57
CA ASP A 433 24.57 -92.68 -5.53
C ASP A 433 24.00 -93.97 -6.11
N ASN A 434 24.66 -95.09 -5.81
CA ASN A 434 24.22 -96.43 -6.18
C ASN A 434 23.27 -97.09 -5.17
N CYS A 435 22.98 -96.46 -4.03
CA CYS A 435 21.97 -96.92 -3.05
C CYS A 435 21.14 -95.80 -2.40
N LEU A 436 20.50 -94.96 -3.23
CA LEU A 436 19.68 -93.76 -2.94
C LEU A 436 18.97 -93.58 -1.57
N THR A 437 18.71 -94.64 -0.80
CA THR A 437 18.02 -94.59 0.50
C THR A 437 18.78 -95.34 1.62
N THR A 438 20.08 -95.64 1.46
CA THR A 438 20.82 -96.61 2.29
C THR A 438 22.32 -96.30 2.45
N TYR A 439 22.62 -95.31 3.31
CA TYR A 439 23.95 -94.79 3.67
C TYR A 439 25.15 -95.69 3.29
N ASN A 440 25.85 -95.34 2.21
CA ASN A 440 26.85 -96.17 1.53
C ASN A 440 28.04 -95.35 0.98
N PRO A 441 28.74 -94.50 1.77
CA PRO A 441 29.60 -93.42 1.24
C PRO A 441 30.93 -93.88 0.61
N GLN A 442 31.08 -95.18 0.43
CA GLN A 442 32.15 -95.81 -0.35
C GLN A 442 31.70 -96.17 -1.78
N GLN A 443 30.39 -96.18 -2.06
CA GLN A 443 29.79 -96.41 -3.36
C GLN A 443 30.32 -97.70 -4.01
N GLU A 444 30.37 -98.76 -3.20
CA GLU A 444 30.89 -100.06 -3.63
C GLU A 444 29.83 -100.81 -4.45
N ASP A 445 30.15 -101.10 -5.70
CA ASP A 445 29.42 -101.98 -6.62
C ASP A 445 30.44 -103.05 -7.09
N LEU A 446 30.21 -104.32 -6.71
CA LEU A 446 31.18 -105.40 -6.94
C LEU A 446 31.02 -106.11 -8.28
N ASP A 447 29.80 -106.18 -8.81
CA ASP A 447 29.49 -106.95 -10.03
C ASP A 447 29.35 -106.06 -11.28
N GLY A 448 29.13 -104.76 -11.09
CA GLY A 448 29.12 -103.71 -12.10
C GLY A 448 27.76 -103.48 -12.75
N ASP A 449 26.66 -103.86 -12.12
CA ASP A 449 25.30 -103.71 -12.68
C ASP A 449 24.72 -102.29 -12.49
N GLY A 450 25.24 -101.53 -11.52
CA GLY A 450 24.85 -100.16 -11.20
C GLY A 450 24.09 -99.98 -9.87
N LEU A 451 23.69 -101.06 -9.21
CA LEU A 451 23.18 -101.06 -7.84
C LEU A 451 24.33 -101.27 -6.84
N GLY A 452 24.29 -100.60 -5.69
CA GLY A 452 25.36 -100.72 -4.70
C GLY A 452 25.21 -101.94 -3.78
N ASN A 453 26.34 -102.46 -3.31
CA ASN A 453 26.42 -103.59 -2.37
C ASN A 453 25.63 -103.39 -1.05
N ALA A 454 25.21 -102.16 -0.73
CA ALA A 454 24.46 -101.84 0.48
C ALA A 454 22.94 -102.03 0.34
N CYS A 455 22.43 -102.03 -0.90
CA CYS A 455 21.01 -102.11 -1.24
C CYS A 455 20.68 -103.22 -2.27
N ASP A 456 21.70 -103.96 -2.73
CA ASP A 456 21.57 -105.14 -3.56
C ASP A 456 21.25 -106.42 -2.75
N ASP A 457 20.47 -107.32 -3.35
CA ASP A 457 19.85 -108.51 -2.74
C ASP A 457 20.51 -109.85 -3.18
N ASP A 458 21.46 -109.85 -4.13
CA ASP A 458 21.97 -111.04 -4.86
C ASP A 458 23.20 -111.80 -4.27
#